data_AF-A0A6C0AHX3-F1
#
_entry.id   AF-A0A6C0AHX3-F1
#
_cell.length_a   1.000
_cell.length_b   1.000
_cell.length_c   1.000
_cell.angle_alpha   90.00
_cell.angle_beta   90.00
_cell.angle_gamma   90.00
#
_symmetry.space_group_name_H-M   'P 1'
#
loop_
_entity.id
_entity.type
_entity.pdbx_description
1 polymer ?
#
loop_
_entity_poly.entity_id
_entity_poly.type
_entity_poly.pdbx_seq_one_letter_code
_entity_poly.pdbx_strand_id
1 'polypeptide(L)'
;MEVAGSGLNSIQVQALVRDMDYSMRRHKGLKITNPAEYRAKVAAENERLYHQFPTVFEMHIEGKLDNTFFDMLKLKRRVEMGELTEDAASRLIGQQLFDRYVAPVVGADVPPPAPVTSYADYYKETQNVGVRGSTGSTDL
;
A
#
# COMPACT_ATOMS: atom_id res chain seq x y z
N MET A 1 4.77 14.60 -27.44
CA MET A 1 3.58 13.92 -26.90
C MET A 1 3.73 13.91 -25.40
N GLU A 2 3.08 14.87 -24.74
CA GLU A 2 3.13 15.05 -23.30
C GLU A 2 1.92 14.31 -22.71
N VAL A 3 2.16 13.16 -22.08
CA VAL A 3 1.10 12.40 -21.42
C VAL A 3 0.87 13.06 -20.06
N ALA A 4 0.06 14.12 -20.04
CA ALA A 4 -0.48 14.67 -18.81
C ALA A 4 -1.45 13.65 -18.21
N GLY A 5 -0.90 12.69 -17.44
CA GLY A 5 -1.68 11.82 -16.60
C GLY A 5 -2.31 12.65 -15.49
N SER A 6 -3.58 13.04 -15.67
CA SER A 6 -4.44 13.70 -14.67
C SER A 6 -4.80 12.77 -13.49
N GLY A 7 -3.85 11.97 -13.02
CA GLY A 7 -3.97 11.07 -11.89
C GLY A 7 -3.02 11.49 -10.79
N LEU A 8 -3.46 11.38 -9.54
CA LEU A 8 -2.62 11.68 -8.37
C LEU A 8 -1.29 10.94 -8.45
N ASN A 9 -0.17 11.61 -8.14
CA ASN A 9 1.14 10.98 -8.15
C ASN A 9 1.29 9.96 -6.99
N SER A 10 2.32 9.12 -7.04
CA SER A 10 2.55 8.05 -6.05
C SER A 10 2.54 8.57 -4.60
N ILE A 11 3.13 9.74 -4.35
CA ILE A 11 3.21 10.38 -3.03
C ILE A 11 1.83 10.88 -2.58
N GLN A 12 1.05 11.45 -3.49
CA GLN A 12 -0.31 11.92 -3.22
C GLN A 12 -1.25 10.76 -2.89
N VAL A 13 -1.14 9.65 -3.61
CA VAL A 13 -1.91 8.43 -3.28
C VAL A 13 -1.50 7.88 -1.92
N GLN A 14 -0.20 7.86 -1.61
CA GLN A 14 0.28 7.47 -0.27
C GLN A 14 -0.29 8.37 0.84
N ALA A 15 -0.32 9.68 0.62
CA ALA A 15 -0.87 10.63 1.58
C ALA A 15 -2.37 10.37 1.83
N LEU A 16 -3.15 10.14 0.78
CA LEU A 16 -4.58 9.83 0.91
C LEU A 16 -4.85 8.55 1.72
N VAL A 17 -4.09 7.48 1.45
CA VAL A 17 -4.24 6.22 2.20
C VAL A 17 -3.84 6.42 3.67
N ARG A 18 -2.80 7.21 3.94
CA ARG A 18 -2.38 7.56 5.30
C ARG A 18 -3.45 8.37 6.03
N ASP A 19 -4.07 9.33 5.34
CA ASP A 19 -5.12 10.17 5.90
C ASP A 19 -6.37 9.34 6.23
N MET A 20 -6.72 8.38 5.35
CA MET A 20 -7.77 7.40 5.61
C MET A 20 -7.46 6.53 6.83
N ASP A 21 -6.20 6.17 7.04
CA ASP A 21 -5.74 5.45 8.22
C ASP A 21 -6.08 6.19 9.53
N TYR A 22 -5.93 7.52 9.55
CA TYR A 22 -6.33 8.34 10.69
C TYR A 22 -7.85 8.39 10.87
N SER A 23 -8.61 8.53 9.78
CA SER A 23 -10.09 8.48 9.82
C SER A 23 -10.60 7.14 10.36
N MET A 24 -10.04 6.02 9.89
CA MET A 24 -10.38 4.67 10.36
C MET A 24 -10.08 4.51 11.84
N ARG A 25 -8.95 5.02 12.34
CA ARG A 25 -8.59 4.99 13.76
C ARG A 25 -9.54 5.84 14.60
N ARG A 26 -9.91 7.04 14.13
CA ARG A 26 -10.84 7.94 14.81
C ARG A 26 -12.21 7.29 15.01
N HIS A 27 -12.69 6.58 13.99
CA HIS A 27 -14.02 5.95 14.02
C HIS A 27 -13.99 4.46 14.38
N LYS A 28 -12.87 3.93 14.88
CA LYS A 28 -12.67 2.48 15.13
C LYS A 28 -13.77 1.84 15.98
N GLY A 29 -14.35 2.58 16.94
CA GLY A 29 -15.46 2.09 17.76
C GLY A 29 -16.72 1.77 16.96
N LEU A 30 -17.00 2.56 15.91
CA LEU A 30 -18.15 2.37 15.03
C LEU A 30 -18.00 1.15 14.13
N LYS A 31 -16.77 0.68 13.88
CA LYS A 31 -16.52 -0.50 13.03
C LYS A 31 -17.25 -1.75 13.54
N ILE A 32 -17.43 -1.88 14.85
CA ILE A 32 -18.09 -3.04 15.47
C ILE A 32 -19.57 -2.74 15.75
N THR A 33 -19.88 -1.53 16.23
CA THR A 33 -21.23 -1.18 16.69
C THR A 33 -22.16 -0.73 15.57
N ASN A 34 -21.64 -0.05 14.54
CA ASN A 34 -22.40 0.41 13.39
C ASN A 34 -21.52 0.51 12.12
N PRO A 35 -21.29 -0.62 11.42
CA PRO A 35 -20.41 -0.67 10.26
C PRO A 35 -20.84 0.24 9.10
N ALA A 36 -22.15 0.46 8.92
CA ALA A 36 -22.68 1.31 7.86
C ALA A 36 -22.34 2.79 8.11
N GLU A 37 -22.51 3.25 9.35
CA GLU A 37 -22.14 4.62 9.74
C GLU A 37 -20.62 4.82 9.75
N TYR A 38 -19.86 3.81 10.18
CA TYR A 38 -18.39 3.81 10.08
C TYR A 38 -17.93 4.07 8.65
N ARG A 39 -18.47 3.32 7.69
CA ARG A 39 -18.17 3.48 6.26
C ARG A 39 -18.53 4.88 5.77
N ALA A 40 -19.73 5.36 6.10
CA ALA A 40 -20.19 6.69 5.67
C ALA A 40 -19.28 7.82 6.20
N LYS A 41 -18.87 7.77 7.47
CA LYS A 41 -17.96 8.76 8.06
C LYS A 41 -16.56 8.71 7.46
N VAL A 42 -16.01 7.50 7.27
CA VAL A 42 -14.69 7.34 6.65
C VAL A 42 -14.72 7.81 5.19
N ALA A 43 -15.79 7.54 4.44
CA ALA A 43 -15.95 8.02 3.06
C ALA A 43 -16.07 9.56 3.00
N ALA A 44 -16.87 10.16 3.87
CA ALA A 44 -17.04 11.62 3.93
C ALA A 44 -15.74 12.35 4.30
N GLU A 45 -14.88 11.75 5.13
CA GLU A 45 -13.56 12.33 5.44
C GLU A 45 -12.50 12.09 4.35
N ASN A 46 -12.74 11.16 3.41
CA ASN A 46 -11.77 10.72 2.41
C ASN A 46 -12.35 10.75 0.98
N GLU A 47 -13.14 11.77 0.65
CA GLU A 47 -13.88 11.86 -0.62
C GLU A 47 -13.00 11.65 -1.85
N ARG A 48 -11.79 12.22 -1.87
CA ARG A 48 -10.87 12.09 -3.01
C ARG A 48 -10.47 10.64 -3.26
N LEU A 49 -10.14 9.91 -2.20
CA LEU A 49 -9.78 8.49 -2.30
C LEU A 49 -11.01 7.65 -2.67
N TYR A 50 -12.16 7.96 -2.07
CA TYR A 50 -13.44 7.29 -2.34
C TYR A 50 -13.89 7.42 -3.80
N HIS A 51 -13.81 8.61 -4.38
CA HIS A 51 -14.27 8.87 -5.74
C HIS A 51 -13.25 8.49 -6.82
N GLN A 52 -11.95 8.73 -6.58
CA GLN A 52 -10.91 8.50 -7.60
C GLN A 52 -10.35 7.07 -7.56
N PHE A 53 -10.35 6.43 -6.40
CA PHE A 53 -9.82 5.08 -6.20
C PHE A 53 -10.74 4.22 -5.33
N PRO A 54 -11.99 3.97 -5.76
CA PRO A 54 -12.97 3.24 -4.95
C PRO A 54 -12.47 1.86 -4.52
N THR A 55 -11.81 1.11 -5.41
CA THR A 55 -11.27 -0.21 -5.08
C THR A 55 -10.20 -0.16 -3.97
N VAL A 56 -9.32 0.85 -4.00
CA VAL A 56 -8.30 1.04 -2.95
C VAL A 56 -8.97 1.38 -1.63
N PHE A 57 -9.98 2.26 -1.65
CA PHE A 57 -10.78 2.58 -0.48
C PHE A 57 -11.44 1.34 0.13
N GLU A 58 -12.11 0.52 -0.69
CA GLU A 58 -12.74 -0.73 -0.23
C GLU A 58 -11.74 -1.71 0.37
N MET A 59 -10.63 -1.93 -0.33
CA MET A 59 -9.59 -2.83 0.18
C MET A 59 -9.01 -2.33 1.50
N HIS A 60 -8.82 -1.00 1.66
CA HIS A 60 -8.27 -0.43 2.88
C HIS A 60 -9.25 -0.53 4.05
N ILE A 61 -10.53 -0.19 3.84
CA ILE A 61 -11.54 -0.25 4.92
C ILE A 61 -11.77 -1.68 5.40
N GLU A 62 -11.69 -2.66 4.49
CA GLU A 62 -11.78 -4.08 4.78
C GLU A 62 -10.50 -4.66 5.41
N GLY A 63 -9.38 -3.92 5.41
CA GLY A 63 -8.08 -4.38 5.89
C GLY A 63 -7.40 -5.37 4.95
N LYS A 64 -7.79 -5.41 3.69
CA LYS A 64 -7.24 -6.25 2.61
C LYS A 64 -6.21 -5.52 1.74
N LEU A 65 -5.94 -4.24 2.01
CA LEU A 65 -4.88 -3.51 1.35
C LEU A 65 -3.54 -4.11 1.78
N ASP A 66 -2.92 -4.85 0.88
CA ASP A 66 -1.75 -5.67 1.13
C ASP A 66 -0.45 -5.02 0.63
N ASN A 67 0.67 -5.71 0.84
CA ASN A 67 1.98 -5.23 0.42
C ASN A 67 2.09 -4.99 -1.10
N THR A 68 1.29 -5.69 -1.91
CA THR A 68 1.25 -5.53 -3.37
C THR A 68 0.92 -4.10 -3.77
N PHE A 69 0.00 -3.45 -3.05
CA PHE A 69 -0.33 -2.06 -3.30
C PHE A 69 0.87 -1.11 -3.09
N PHE A 70 1.70 -1.35 -2.08
CA PHE A 70 2.91 -0.54 -1.87
C PHE A 70 3.97 -0.79 -2.93
N ASP A 71 4.11 -2.04 -3.39
CA ASP A 71 5.05 -2.36 -4.46
C ASP A 71 4.62 -1.69 -5.77
N MET A 72 3.32 -1.66 -6.06
CA MET A 72 2.76 -0.86 -7.15
C MET A 72 3.05 0.63 -6.99
N LEU A 73 2.90 1.20 -5.79
CA LEU A 73 3.22 2.62 -5.53
C LEU A 73 4.71 2.94 -5.71
N LYS A 74 5.61 2.03 -5.30
CA LYS A 74 7.06 2.17 -5.52
C LYS A 74 7.39 2.13 -7.00
N LEU A 75 6.81 1.19 -7.75
CA LEU A 75 7.00 1.09 -9.19
C LEU A 75 6.49 2.35 -9.90
N LYS A 76 5.29 2.83 -9.52
CA LYS A 76 4.73 4.09 -10.02
C LYS A 76 5.67 5.27 -9.76
N ARG A 77 6.25 5.37 -8.56
CA ARG A 77 7.24 6.40 -8.25
C ARG A 77 8.49 6.31 -9.14
N ARG A 78 9.00 5.11 -9.38
CA ARG A 78 10.17 4.91 -10.26
C ARG A 78 9.86 5.29 -11.71
N VAL A 79 8.64 5.04 -12.16
CA VAL A 79 8.13 5.50 -13.46
C VAL A 79 8.03 7.02 -13.51
N GLU A 80 7.44 7.64 -12.49
CA GLU A 80 7.34 9.11 -12.37
C GLU A 80 8.71 9.79 -12.35
N MET A 81 9.73 9.14 -11.78
CA MET A 81 11.11 9.61 -11.76
C MET A 81 11.90 9.31 -13.04
N GLY A 82 11.32 8.59 -14.01
CA GLY A 82 11.97 8.21 -15.26
C GLY A 82 13.04 7.12 -15.12
N GLU A 83 13.15 6.47 -13.96
CA GLU A 83 14.09 5.38 -13.71
C GLU A 83 13.63 4.06 -14.33
N LEU A 84 12.33 3.95 -14.64
CA LEU A 84 11.69 2.74 -15.15
C LEU A 84 10.60 3.13 -16.16
N THR A 85 10.43 2.35 -17.21
CA THR A 85 9.31 2.56 -18.14
C THR A 85 8.02 1.93 -17.60
N GLU A 86 6.86 2.45 -18.00
CA GLU A 86 5.55 1.87 -17.64
C GLU A 86 5.44 0.39 -18.03
N ASP A 87 5.96 0.01 -19.20
CA ASP A 87 5.96 -1.37 -19.67
C ASP A 87 6.81 -2.28 -18.77
N ALA A 88 8.01 -1.81 -18.38
CA ALA A 88 8.88 -2.57 -17.50
C ALA A 88 8.29 -2.72 -16.09
N ALA A 89 7.64 -1.66 -15.56
CA ALA A 89 6.92 -1.71 -14.29
C ALA A 89 5.77 -2.73 -14.33
N SER A 90 5.00 -2.73 -15.43
CA SER A 90 3.87 -3.64 -15.64
C SER A 90 4.30 -5.11 -15.69
N ARG A 91 5.42 -5.41 -16.35
CA ARG A 91 5.99 -6.77 -16.38
C ARG A 91 6.44 -7.24 -15.00
N LEU A 92 7.09 -6.37 -14.23
CA LEU A 92 7.57 -6.70 -12.89
C LEU A 92 6.42 -7.05 -11.94
N ILE A 93 5.38 -6.22 -11.90
CA ILE A 93 4.22 -6.49 -11.03
C ILE A 93 3.44 -7.73 -11.52
N GLY A 94 3.31 -7.90 -12.84
CA GLY A 94 2.66 -9.07 -13.43
C GLY A 94 3.35 -10.38 -13.03
N GLN A 95 4.69 -10.41 -13.06
CA GLN A 95 5.46 -11.57 -12.60
C GLN A 95 5.26 -11.84 -11.10
N GLN A 96 5.32 -10.80 -10.26
CA GLN A 96 5.09 -10.97 -8.81
C GLN A 96 3.70 -11.50 -8.48
N LEU A 97 2.67 -11.05 -9.20
CA LEU A 97 1.30 -11.55 -9.05
C LEU A 97 1.20 -13.01 -9.51
N PHE A 98 1.84 -13.36 -10.63
CA PHE A 98 1.89 -14.74 -11.12
C PHE A 98 2.55 -15.67 -10.10
N ASP A 99 3.72 -15.30 -9.59
CA ASP A 99 4.48 -16.10 -8.61
C ASP A 99 3.71 -16.29 -7.30
N ARG A 100 2.87 -15.31 -6.92
CA ARG A 100 2.10 -15.37 -5.67
C ARG A 100 0.81 -16.17 -5.78
N TYR A 101 0.07 -16.04 -6.89
CA TYR A 101 -1.28 -16.59 -7.00
C TYR A 101 -1.39 -17.79 -7.94
N VAL A 102 -0.51 -17.90 -8.94
CA VAL A 102 -0.58 -18.94 -9.97
C VAL A 102 0.45 -20.03 -9.71
N ALA A 103 1.71 -19.67 -9.46
CA ALA A 103 2.77 -20.65 -9.23
C ALA A 103 2.46 -21.66 -8.10
N PRO A 104 1.86 -21.27 -6.95
CA PRO A 104 1.55 -22.21 -5.87
C PRO A 104 0.39 -23.16 -6.17
N VAL A 105 -0.47 -22.83 -7.15
CA VAL A 105 -1.60 -23.67 -7.55
C VAL A 105 -1.18 -24.68 -8.61
N VAL A 106 -0.15 -24.36 -9.38
CA VAL A 106 0.37 -25.18 -10.48
C VAL A 106 1.52 -26.09 -10.01
N GLY A 107 2.27 -25.71 -8.97
CA GLY A 107 3.31 -26.53 -8.36
C GLY A 107 2.84 -27.20 -7.07
N ALA A 108 2.84 -28.53 -7.03
CA ALA A 108 2.71 -29.28 -5.78
C ALA A 108 3.89 -28.94 -4.85
N ASP A 109 3.61 -28.66 -3.57
CA ASP A 109 4.52 -28.25 -2.50
C ASP A 109 5.08 -26.82 -2.58
N VAL A 110 4.41 -25.88 -1.90
CA VAL A 110 4.96 -24.55 -1.59
C VAL A 110 4.80 -24.24 -0.09
N PRO A 111 5.85 -23.70 0.58
CA PRO A 111 5.78 -23.26 1.98
C PRO A 111 4.71 -22.18 2.19
N PRO A 112 4.18 -22.03 3.42
CA PRO A 112 3.11 -21.07 3.70
C PRO A 112 3.50 -19.65 3.26
N PRO A 113 2.56 -18.88 2.69
CA PRO A 113 2.81 -17.53 2.22
C PRO A 113 3.35 -16.65 3.35
N ALA A 114 4.33 -15.81 3.03
CA ALA A 114 4.90 -14.86 3.98
C ALA A 114 3.77 -14.03 4.63
N PRO A 115 3.84 -13.76 5.95
CA PRO A 115 2.79 -13.04 6.66
C PRO A 115 2.55 -11.68 6.00
N VAL A 116 1.27 -11.39 5.73
CA VAL A 116 0.85 -10.13 5.12
C VAL A 116 0.98 -9.03 6.18
N THR A 117 2.00 -8.19 6.04
CA THR A 117 2.19 -7.03 6.91
C THR A 117 1.13 -5.98 6.60
N SER A 118 0.45 -5.45 7.62
CA SER A 118 -0.55 -4.40 7.43
C SER A 118 0.11 -3.05 7.11
N TYR A 119 -0.62 -2.11 6.47
CA TYR A 119 -0.16 -0.74 6.19
C TYR A 119 0.50 -0.08 7.42
N ALA A 120 -0.16 -0.20 8.58
CA ALA A 120 0.32 0.38 9.83
C ALA A 120 1.65 -0.22 10.31
N ASP A 121 1.95 -1.47 9.95
CA ASP A 121 3.16 -2.17 10.37
C ASP A 121 4.34 -1.87 9.42
N TYR A 122 4.09 -1.66 8.13
CA TYR A 122 5.12 -1.22 7.16
C TYR A 122 5.77 0.12 7.55
N TYR A 123 4.97 1.08 8.07
CA TYR A 123 5.51 2.35 8.53
C TYR A 123 6.29 2.25 9.85
N LYS A 124 5.87 1.35 10.76
CA LYS A 124 6.65 1.11 11.99
C LYS A 124 8.03 0.56 11.64
N GLU A 125 8.10 -0.35 10.68
CA GLU A 125 9.36 -0.95 10.25
C GLU A 125 10.28 0.08 9.57
N THR A 126 9.75 0.89 8.65
CA THR A 126 10.55 1.94 7.97
C THR A 126 10.97 3.09 8.91
N GLN A 127 10.19 3.41 9.95
CA GLN A 127 10.61 4.37 10.98
C GLN A 127 11.66 3.80 11.95
N ASN A 128 11.65 2.48 12.20
CA ASN A 128 12.58 1.84 13.14
C ASN A 128 13.98 1.60 12.54
N VAL A 129 14.11 1.62 11.20
CA VAL A 129 15.39 1.48 10.50
C VAL A 129 16.25 2.76 10.59
N GLY A 130 15.68 3.89 11.03
CA GLY A 130 16.40 5.16 11.23
C GLY A 130 17.26 5.27 12.50
N VAL A 131 17.28 4.28 13.40
CA VAL A 131 17.91 4.40 14.74
C VAL A 131 19.01 3.35 15.02
N ARG A 132 19.37 2.49 14.06
CA ARG A 132 20.43 1.47 14.25
C ARG A 132 21.70 1.69 13.46
N GLY A 133 22.08 2.96 13.28
CA GLY A 133 23.28 3.37 12.56
C GLY A 133 24.22 4.27 13.36
N SER A 134 24.43 4.07 14.66
CA SER A 134 25.56 4.70 15.37
C SER A 134 25.92 4.02 16.70
N THR A 135 26.79 3.01 16.65
CA THR A 135 27.92 2.83 17.59
C THR A 135 28.96 2.05 16.75
N GLY A 136 30.10 2.61 16.37
CA GLY A 136 31.00 3.37 17.20
C GLY A 136 31.69 2.41 18.17
N SER A 137 32.54 1.52 17.65
CA SER A 137 33.50 0.76 18.46
C SER A 137 34.88 0.90 17.82
N THR A 138 35.48 2.06 18.06
CA THR A 138 36.91 2.16 18.34
C THR A 138 37.16 1.43 19.66
N ASP A 139 38.07 0.45 19.67
CA ASP A 139 39.27 0.49 20.51
C ASP A 139 40.01 -0.87 20.47
N LEU A 140 41.31 -0.76 20.15
CA LEU A 140 42.47 -1.58 20.51
C LEU A 140 42.50 -3.07 20.14
#